data_AF-A0A534LGQ1-F1
#
_entry.id   AF-A0A534LGQ1-F1
#
_cell.length_a   1.000
_cell.length_b   1.000
_cell.length_c   1.000
_cell.angle_alpha   90.00
_cell.angle_beta   90.00
_cell.angle_gamma   90.00
#
_symmetry.space_group_name_H-M   'P 1'
#
loop_
_entity.id
_entity.type
_entity.pdbx_description
1 polymer ?
#
loop_
_entity_poly.entity_id
_entity_poly.type
_entity_poly.pdbx_seq_one_letter_code
_entity_poly.pdbx_strand_id
1 'polypeptide(L)'
;MVHLAGPMGLKDNKLYQAAYWKAFEDFFGKQNSAVVKAMMLAKNPKADTGTAEIDRVCFGLRQTMGWLAEAIEKRALSSLGH
;
A
#
# COMPACT_ATOMS: atom_id res chain seq x y z
N MET A 1 4.88 -12.66 -1.90
CA MET A 1 5.44 -11.42 -1.32
C MET A 1 4.44 -10.30 -1.55
N VAL A 2 3.81 -9.78 -0.49
CA VAL A 2 2.74 -8.76 -0.60
C VAL A 2 3.30 -7.35 -0.72
N HIS A 3 4.51 -7.10 -0.19
CA HIS A 3 5.17 -5.79 -0.24
C HIS A 3 6.54 -5.86 -0.87
N LEU A 4 6.87 -4.90 -1.74
CA LEU A 4 8.25 -4.73 -2.23
C LEU A 4 9.22 -4.37 -1.10
N ALA A 5 8.74 -3.65 -0.09
CA ALA A 5 9.53 -3.29 1.10
C ALA A 5 9.80 -4.47 2.06
N GLY A 6 9.15 -5.62 1.85
CA GLY A 6 9.26 -6.80 2.72
C GLY A 6 10.69 -7.36 2.81
N PRO A 7 11.32 -7.76 1.69
CA PRO A 7 12.71 -8.25 1.67
C PRO A 7 13.75 -7.24 2.16
N MET A 8 13.42 -5.94 2.11
CA MET A 8 14.30 -4.86 2.52
C MET A 8 14.22 -4.58 4.03
N GLY A 9 13.31 -5.24 4.76
CA GLY A 9 13.07 -4.99 6.18
C GLY A 9 12.39 -3.65 6.48
N LEU A 10 11.86 -2.98 5.45
CA LEU A 10 11.31 -1.62 5.56
C LEU A 10 9.78 -1.59 5.72
N LYS A 11 9.11 -2.73 5.59
CA LYS A 11 7.64 -2.81 5.65
C LYS A 11 7.06 -2.16 6.92
N ASP A 12 7.66 -2.44 8.08
CA ASP A 12 7.20 -1.91 9.37
C ASP A 12 7.82 -0.53 9.71
N ASN A 13 8.62 0.04 8.80
CA ASN A 13 9.19 1.37 8.96
C ASN A 13 8.09 2.44 8.82
N LYS A 14 7.95 3.29 9.85
CA LYS A 14 6.96 4.38 9.86
C LYS A 14 7.15 5.38 8.71
N LEU A 15 8.38 5.64 8.29
CA LEU A 15 8.68 6.50 7.14
C LEU A 15 8.20 5.88 5.84
N TYR A 16 8.38 4.57 5.67
CA TYR A 16 7.85 3.84 4.52
C TYR A 16 6.33 3.88 4.48
N GLN A 17 5.67 3.64 5.62
CA GLN A 17 4.21 3.69 5.68
C GLN A 17 3.68 5.08 5.35
N ALA A 18 4.30 6.15 5.87
CA ALA A 18 3.93 7.52 5.54
C ALA A 18 4.14 7.82 4.04
N ALA A 19 5.27 7.40 3.48
CA ALA A 19 5.57 7.55 2.05
C ALA A 19 4.58 6.77 1.16
N TYR A 20 4.19 5.56 1.59
CA TYR A 20 3.18 4.75 0.92
C TYR A 20 1.83 5.46 0.87
N TRP A 21 1.34 5.96 2.01
CA TRP A 21 0.06 6.66 2.05
C TRP A 21 0.08 7.96 1.26
N LYS A 22 1.21 8.69 1.28
CA LYS A 22 1.40 9.87 0.43
C LYS A 22 1.35 9.49 -1.06
N ALA A 23 2.07 8.46 -1.49
CA ALA A 23 2.03 7.99 -2.87
C ALA A 23 0.64 7.52 -3.27
N PHE A 24 -0.05 6.79 -2.39
CA PHE A 24 -1.43 6.36 -2.59
C PHE A 24 -2.39 7.55 -2.76
N GLU A 25 -2.27 8.59 -1.93
CA GLU A 25 -3.03 9.84 -2.09
C GLU A 25 -2.69 10.57 -3.38
N ASP A 26 -1.42 10.62 -3.78
CA ASP A 26 -0.99 11.26 -5.04
C ASP A 26 -1.59 10.55 -6.27
N PHE A 27 -1.75 9.22 -6.22
CA PHE A 27 -2.31 8.43 -7.32
C PHE A 27 -3.84 8.56 -7.45
N PHE A 28 -4.56 8.49 -6.33
CA PHE A 28 -6.03 8.52 -6.36
C PHE A 28 -6.63 9.92 -6.16
N GLY A 29 -5.82 10.87 -5.70
CA GLY A 29 -6.27 12.17 -5.21
C GLY A 29 -6.88 12.07 -3.81
N LYS A 30 -6.80 13.16 -3.04
CA LYS A 30 -7.25 13.23 -1.64
C LYS A 30 -8.71 12.81 -1.41
N GLN A 31 -9.59 13.08 -2.36
CA GLN A 31 -11.01 12.74 -2.23
C GLN A 31 -11.27 11.25 -2.45
N ASN A 32 -10.66 10.63 -3.47
CA ASN A 32 -10.94 9.23 -3.79
C ASN A 32 -10.09 8.27 -2.96
N SER A 33 -8.93 8.69 -2.45
CA SER A 33 -8.04 7.83 -1.67
C SER A 33 -8.75 7.21 -0.46
N ALA A 34 -9.53 8.00 0.29
CA ALA A 34 -10.29 7.51 1.44
C ALA A 34 -11.32 6.44 1.04
N VAL A 35 -12.03 6.64 -0.07
CA VAL A 35 -13.03 5.70 -0.59
C VAL A 35 -12.37 4.40 -1.06
N VAL A 36 -11.32 4.50 -1.87
CA VAL A 36 -10.59 3.33 -2.37
C VAL A 36 -9.99 2.54 -1.21
N LYS A 37 -9.40 3.23 -0.22
CA LYS A 37 -8.90 2.59 1.01
C LYS A 37 -10.00 1.82 1.73
N ALA A 38 -11.15 2.46 1.99
CA ALA A 38 -12.28 1.83 2.66
C ALA A 38 -12.80 0.60 1.88
N MET A 39 -12.91 0.71 0.55
CA MET A 39 -13.32 -0.40 -0.32
C MET A 39 -12.35 -1.58 -0.24
N MET A 40 -11.03 -1.33 -0.28
CA MET A 40 -10.02 -2.38 -0.17
C MET A 40 -10.05 -3.06 1.20
N LEU A 41 -10.25 -2.29 2.27
CA LEU A 41 -10.39 -2.84 3.62
C LEU A 41 -11.67 -3.68 3.75
N ALA A 42 -12.81 -3.22 3.23
CA ALA A 42 -14.07 -3.95 3.27
C ALA A 42 -14.01 -5.28 2.51
N LYS A 43 -13.39 -5.30 1.31
CA LYS A 43 -13.27 -6.50 0.47
C LYS A 43 -12.32 -7.56 1.03
N ASN A 44 -11.33 -7.16 1.82
CA ASN A 44 -10.29 -8.06 2.32
C ASN A 44 -10.33 -8.18 3.85
N PRO A 45 -11.33 -8.86 4.42
CA PRO A 45 -11.40 -9.13 5.85
C PRO A 45 -10.36 -10.20 6.24
N LYS A 46 -9.16 -9.72 6.59
CA LYS A 46 -8.28 -10.23 7.65
C LYS A 46 -7.72 -11.67 7.61
N ALA A 47 -8.06 -12.55 6.68
CA ALA A 47 -7.65 -13.97 6.83
C ALA A 47 -6.15 -14.24 6.55
N ASP A 48 -5.52 -13.66 5.51
CA ASP A 48 -4.18 -14.12 5.07
C ASP A 48 -3.15 -13.00 4.78
N THR A 49 -3.49 -11.74 5.05
CA THR A 49 -2.72 -10.60 4.51
C THR A 49 -2.03 -9.76 5.57
N GLY A 50 -2.11 -10.12 6.85
CA GLY A 50 -1.65 -9.27 7.95
C GLY A 50 -2.78 -8.43 8.56
N THR A 51 -2.54 -7.88 9.74
CA THR A 51 -3.55 -7.12 10.50
C THR A 51 -3.50 -5.62 10.20
N ALA A 52 -2.43 -5.11 9.59
CA ALA A 52 -2.27 -3.69 9.32
C ALA A 52 -3.06 -3.26 8.08
N GLU A 53 -3.53 -2.01 8.10
CA GLU A 53 -4.29 -1.45 6.98
C GLU A 53 -3.49 -1.42 5.67
N ILE A 54 -2.19 -1.13 5.76
CA ILE A 54 -1.31 -1.07 4.60
C ILE A 54 -1.22 -2.42 3.89
N ASP A 55 -1.17 -3.53 4.65
CA ASP A 55 -1.06 -4.86 4.06
C ASP A 55 -2.34 -5.24 3.31
N ARG A 56 -3.50 -4.96 3.92
CA ARG A 56 -4.81 -5.25 3.33
C ARG A 56 -5.08 -4.41 2.09
N VAL A 57 -4.70 -3.14 2.11
CA VAL A 57 -4.83 -2.24 0.96
C VAL A 57 -3.87 -2.65 -0.15
N CYS A 58 -2.60 -2.90 0.16
CA CYS A 58 -1.61 -3.34 -0.83
C CYS A 58 -2.01 -4.68 -1.45
N PHE A 59 -2.47 -5.65 -0.65
CA PHE A 59 -3.00 -6.90 -1.16
C PHE A 59 -4.23 -6.70 -2.04
N GLY A 60 -5.21 -5.91 -1.61
CA GLY A 60 -6.41 -5.62 -2.40
C GLY A 60 -6.08 -4.98 -3.76
N LEU A 61 -5.10 -4.06 -3.76
CA LEU A 61 -4.56 -3.51 -5.00
C LEU A 61 -3.84 -4.58 -5.82
N ARG A 62 -3.05 -5.47 -5.23
CA ARG A 62 -2.38 -6.54 -5.98
C ARG A 62 -3.34 -7.50 -6.67
N GLN A 63 -4.48 -7.79 -6.04
CA GLN A 63 -5.53 -8.65 -6.62
C GLN A 63 -6.29 -7.98 -7.77
N THR A 64 -6.47 -6.66 -7.73
CA THR A 64 -7.29 -5.92 -8.69
C THR A 64 -6.49 -5.20 -9.77
N MET A 65 -5.36 -4.60 -9.39
CA MET A 65 -4.47 -3.77 -10.20
C MET A 65 -3.02 -3.93 -9.71
N GLY A 66 -2.42 -5.11 -9.95
CA GLY A 66 -1.06 -5.44 -9.52
C GLY A 66 0.00 -4.39 -9.85
N TRP A 67 -0.04 -3.85 -11.06
CA TRP A 67 0.86 -2.80 -11.53
C TRP A 67 0.76 -1.50 -10.71
N LEU A 68 -0.43 -1.16 -10.22
CA LEU A 68 -0.66 0.06 -9.45
C LEU A 68 -0.14 -0.09 -8.01
N ALA A 69 -0.35 -1.27 -7.41
CA ALA A 69 0.25 -1.59 -6.13
C ALA A 69 1.79 -1.46 -6.21
N GLU A 70 2.39 -2.00 -7.27
CA GLU A 70 3.84 -1.92 -7.50
C GLU A 70 4.33 -0.48 -7.70
N ALA A 71 3.59 0.32 -8.48
CA ALA A 71 3.94 1.72 -8.73
C ALA A 71 3.89 2.58 -7.45
N ILE A 72 2.89 2.36 -6.59
CA ILE A 72 2.77 3.03 -5.29
C ILE A 72 3.96 2.67 -4.39
N GLU A 73 4.29 1.39 -4.29
CA GLU A 73 5.41 0.93 -3.45
C GLU A 73 6.76 1.43 -3.98
N LYS A 74 6.99 1.41 -5.30
CA LYS A 74 8.20 1.96 -5.92
C LYS A 74 8.35 3.46 -5.66
N ARG A 75 7.26 4.21 -5.76
CA ARG A 75 7.26 5.65 -5.45
C ARG A 75 7.57 5.91 -3.99
N ALA A 76 7.02 5.10 -3.09
CA ALA A 76 7.30 5.19 -1.65
C ALA A 76 8.78 4.90 -1.35
N LEU A 77 9.35 3.82 -1.90
CA LEU A 77 10.75 3.46 -1.73
C LEU A 77 11.69 4.52 -2.31
N SER A 78 11.43 4.98 -3.53
CA SER A 78 12.23 6.02 -4.19
C SER A 78 12.25 7.32 -3.39
N SER A 79 11.13 7.69 -2.74
CA SER A 79 11.08 8.88 -1.87
C SER A 79 11.95 8.78 -0.62
N LEU A 80 12.38 7.56 -0.26
CA LEU A 80 13.24 7.27 0.88
C LEU A 80 14.69 6.93 0.45
N GLY A 81 15.00 6.99 -0.85
CA GLY A 81 16.32 6.65 -1.39
C GLY A 81 16.58 5.15 -1.54
N HIS A 82 15.53 4.34 -1.68
CA HIS A 82 15.59 2.89 -1.87
C HIS A 82 15.18 2.47 -3.28
#